data_AF-K3W789-F1
#
_entry.id   AF-K3W789-F1
#
_cell.length_a   1.000
_cell.length_b   1.000
_cell.length_c   1.000
_cell.angle_alpha   90.00
_cell.angle_beta   90.00
_cell.angle_gamma   90.00
#
_symmetry.space_group_name_H-M   'P 1'
#
loop_
_entity.id
_entity.type
_entity.pdbx_description
1 polymer ?
#
loop_
_entity_poly.entity_id
_entity_poly.type
_entity_poly.pdbx_seq_one_letter_code
_entity_poly.pdbx_strand_id
1 'polypeptide(L)'
;MPATEVPAMLTWQAQQLAKKLDVDIRQLNVAMVELDSVKPKKATYVKRGSVFFLDRRDMVVKAKRNELKDKEQKRHDVGLQLRSTEA
;
A
#
# COMPACT_ATOMS: atom_id res chain seq x y z
N MET A 1 4.68 16.84 35.93
CA MET A 1 3.77 17.02 34.78
C MET A 1 3.17 15.66 34.48
N PRO A 2 1.84 15.50 34.41
CA PRO A 2 1.24 14.19 34.21
C PRO A 2 1.57 13.71 32.79
N ALA A 3 2.06 12.48 32.69
CA ALA A 3 2.29 11.81 31.42
C ALA A 3 0.98 11.79 30.64
N THR A 4 0.98 12.37 29.44
CA THR A 4 -0.11 12.27 28.48
C THR A 4 -0.20 10.81 28.06
N GLU A 5 -1.01 10.01 28.77
CA GLU A 5 -1.35 8.66 28.37
C GLU A 5 -2.09 8.74 27.03
N VAL A 6 -1.38 8.57 25.93
CA VAL A 6 -2.01 8.48 24.62
C VAL A 6 -2.90 7.22 24.66
N PRO A 7 -4.21 7.33 24.40
CA PRO A 7 -5.14 6.24 24.67
C PRO A 7 -4.76 5.00 23.85
N ALA A 8 -4.65 3.85 24.52
CA ALA A 8 -4.27 2.56 23.92
C ALA A 8 -5.14 2.14 22.72
N MET A 9 -6.33 2.74 22.55
CA MET A 9 -7.16 2.57 21.36
C MET A 9 -6.52 3.17 20.09
N LEU A 10 -5.83 4.31 20.19
CA LEU A 10 -5.18 4.97 19.05
C LEU A 10 -3.98 4.16 18.56
N THR A 11 -3.19 3.59 19.48
CA THR A 11 -2.05 2.73 19.14
C THR A 11 -2.52 1.42 18.50
N TRP A 12 -3.59 0.81 19.01
CA TRP A 12 -4.19 -0.38 18.39
C TRP A 12 -4.74 -0.08 16.99
N GLN A 13 -5.44 1.03 16.80
CA GLN A 13 -5.95 1.45 15.48
C GLN A 13 -4.81 1.70 14.49
N ALA A 14 -3.75 2.39 14.90
CA ALA A 14 -2.57 2.62 14.07
C ALA A 14 -1.84 1.31 13.71
N GLN A 15 -1.77 0.34 14.64
CA GLN A 15 -1.21 -1.00 14.35
C GLN A 15 -2.07 -1.78 13.35
N GLN A 16 -3.40 -1.73 13.45
CA GLN A 16 -4.29 -2.37 12.46
C GLN A 16 -4.13 -1.74 11.08
N LEU A 17 -3.98 -0.42 11.03
CA LEU A 17 -3.76 0.32 9.79
C LEU A 17 -2.40 -0.07 9.17
N ALA A 18 -1.33 -0.15 9.96
CA ALA A 18 -0.03 -0.61 9.51
C ALA A 18 -0.08 -2.05 8.96
N LYS A 19 -0.74 -2.98 9.67
CA LYS A 19 -0.93 -4.37 9.18
C LYS A 19 -1.66 -4.42 7.85
N LYS A 20 -2.72 -3.61 7.70
CA LYS A 20 -3.48 -3.53 6.44
C LYS A 20 -2.61 -2.99 5.30
N LEU A 21 -1.83 -1.94 5.55
CA LEU A 21 -0.88 -1.39 4.58
C LEU A 21 0.19 -2.41 4.18
N ASP A 22 0.74 -3.17 5.13
CA ASP A 22 1.75 -4.20 4.83
C ASP A 22 1.19 -5.31 3.92
N VAL A 23 -0.06 -5.74 4.17
CA VAL A 23 -0.76 -6.70 3.29
C VAL A 23 -0.97 -6.12 1.90
N ASP A 24 -1.45 -4.88 1.81
CA ASP A 24 -1.69 -4.21 0.52
C ASP A 24 -0.38 -4.03 -0.27
N ILE A 25 0.71 -3.65 0.38
CA ILE A 25 2.04 -3.49 -0.23
C ILE A 25 2.52 -4.85 -0.75
N ARG A 26 2.38 -5.92 0.05
CA ARG A 26 2.76 -7.27 -0.37
C ARG A 26 1.96 -7.72 -1.60
N GLN A 27 0.64 -7.52 -1.60
CA GLN A 27 -0.21 -7.90 -2.73
C GLN A 27 0.14 -7.12 -4.00
N LEU A 28 0.40 -5.81 -3.88
CA LEU A 28 0.84 -5.00 -5.02
C LEU A 28 2.19 -5.48 -5.57
N ASN A 29 3.15 -5.79 -4.71
CA ASN A 29 4.44 -6.32 -5.14
C ASN A 29 4.30 -7.66 -5.88
N VAL A 30 3.47 -8.57 -5.37
CA VAL A 30 3.19 -9.85 -6.06
C VAL A 30 2.54 -9.59 -7.43
N ALA A 31 1.51 -8.74 -7.50
CA ALA A 31 0.84 -8.42 -8.76
C ALA A 31 1.79 -7.78 -9.79
N MET A 32 2.75 -6.97 -9.34
CA MET A 32 3.77 -6.37 -10.20
C MET A 32 4.73 -7.44 -10.76
N VAL A 33 5.18 -8.38 -9.92
CA VAL A 33 6.05 -9.49 -10.35
C VAL A 33 5.30 -10.41 -11.34
N GLU A 34 4.03 -10.71 -11.06
CA GLU A 34 3.18 -11.49 -11.97
C GLU A 34 3.01 -10.76 -13.31
N LEU A 35 2.74 -9.46 -13.30
CA LEU A 35 2.63 -8.65 -14.51
C LEU A 35 3.95 -8.59 -15.29
N ASP A 36 5.09 -8.64 -14.61
CA ASP A 36 6.41 -8.70 -15.22
C ASP A 36 6.71 -10.05 -15.89
N SER A 37 6.16 -11.15 -15.35
CA SER A 37 6.25 -12.47 -15.96
C SER A 37 5.48 -12.58 -17.29
N VAL A 38 4.51 -11.70 -17.54
CA VAL A 38 3.73 -11.69 -18.78
C VAL A 38 4.56 -11.06 -19.91
N LYS A 39 4.52 -11.67 -21.10
CA LYS A 39 5.19 -11.11 -22.29
C LYS A 39 4.80 -9.63 -22.51
N PRO A 40 5.77 -8.74 -22.77
CA PRO A 40 5.49 -7.34 -23.10
C PRO A 40 4.61 -7.25 -24.36
N LYS A 41 3.77 -6.21 -24.45
CA LYS A 41 2.78 -5.94 -25.52
C LYS A 41 1.48 -6.76 -25.50
N LYS A 42 1.22 -7.58 -24.47
CA LYS A 42 -0.09 -8.18 -24.30
C LYS A 42 -1.09 -7.19 -23.69
N ALA A 43 -2.32 -7.25 -24.19
CA ALA A 43 -3.49 -6.60 -23.62
C ALA A 43 -3.56 -6.89 -22.11
N THR A 44 -3.48 -5.85 -21.29
CA THR A 44 -3.59 -5.97 -19.82
C THR A 44 -4.94 -5.42 -19.40
N TYR A 45 -5.72 -6.22 -18.67
CA TYR A 45 -7.00 -5.80 -18.13
C TYR A 45 -6.82 -5.33 -16.69
N VAL A 46 -7.23 -4.10 -16.41
CA VAL A 46 -7.27 -3.55 -15.07
C VAL A 46 -8.70 -3.57 -14.58
N LYS A 47 -8.96 -4.36 -13.53
CA LYS A 47 -10.26 -4.37 -12.86
C LYS A 47 -10.39 -3.13 -11.98
N ARG A 48 -11.44 -2.33 -12.19
CA ARG A 48 -11.86 -1.24 -11.30
C ARG A 48 -13.32 -1.46 -10.92
N GLY A 49 -13.56 -1.88 -9.68
CA GLY A 49 -14.90 -2.33 -9.25
C GLY A 49 -15.33 -3.55 -10.05
N SER A 50 -16.47 -3.46 -10.75
CA SER A 50 -17.03 -4.54 -11.57
C SER A 50 -16.59 -4.50 -13.03
N VAL A 51 -15.82 -3.50 -13.46
CA VAL A 51 -15.47 -3.27 -14.87
C VAL A 51 -13.99 -3.58 -15.12
N PHE A 52 -13.69 -4.21 -16.25
CA PHE A 52 -12.34 -4.45 -16.72
C PHE A 52 -11.99 -3.45 -17.83
N PHE A 53 -10.95 -2.65 -17.59
CA PHE A 53 -10.44 -1.68 -18.56
C PHE A 53 -9.23 -2.27 -19.28
N LEU A 54 -9.24 -2.23 -20.60
CA LEU A 54 -8.08 -2.59 -21.41
C LEU A 54 -7.10 -1.41 -21.42
N ASP A 55 -5.90 -1.62 -20.89
CA ASP A 55 -4.88 -0.57 -20.81
C ASP A 55 -3.51 -1.10 -21.29
N ARG A 56 -2.63 -0.19 -21.69
CA ARG A 56 -1.25 -0.52 -22.06
C ARG A 56 -0.49 -0.88 -20.79
N ARG A 57 0.20 -2.03 -20.81
CA ARG A 57 1.01 -2.52 -19.68
C ARG A 57 1.88 -1.43 -19.06
N ASP A 58 2.58 -0.63 -19.87
CA ASP A 58 3.51 0.39 -19.37
C ASP A 58 2.83 1.47 -18.53
N MET A 59 1.59 1.84 -18.88
CA MET A 59 0.81 2.81 -18.12
C MET A 59 0.32 2.21 -16.80
N VAL A 60 -0.11 0.96 -16.82
CA VAL A 60 -0.53 0.21 -15.62
C VAL A 60 0.62 0.03 -14.66
N VAL A 61 1.78 -0.39 -15.16
CA VAL A 61 3.02 -0.57 -14.39
C VAL A 61 3.44 0.75 -13.74
N LYS A 62 3.44 1.86 -14.49
CA LYS A 62 3.78 3.18 -13.94
C LYS A 62 2.79 3.62 -12.86
N ALA A 63 1.49 3.44 -13.09
CA ALA A 63 0.45 3.80 -12.14
C ALA A 63 0.55 2.96 -10.84
N LYS A 64 0.72 1.65 -10.97
CA LYS A 64 0.84 0.73 -9.82
C LYS A 64 2.12 0.95 -9.03
N ARG A 65 3.22 1.32 -9.69
CA ARG A 65 4.48 1.68 -9.02
C ARG A 65 4.37 2.98 -8.23
N ASN A 66 3.62 3.96 -8.74
CA ASN A 66 3.32 5.18 -7.98
C ASN A 66 2.43 4.86 -6.76
N GLU A 67 1.39 4.04 -6.95
CA GLU A 67 0.52 3.59 -5.83
C GLU A 67 1.31 2.85 -4.74
N LEU A 68 2.28 2.01 -5.13
CA LEU A 68 3.17 1.32 -4.21
C LEU A 68 3.99 2.32 -3.38
N LYS A 69 4.63 3.30 -4.03
CA LYS A 69 5.42 4.34 -3.35
C LYS A 69 4.59 5.13 -2.35
N ASP A 70 3.37 5.52 -2.74
CA ASP A 70 2.47 6.27 -1.84
C ASP A 70 2.08 5.44 -0.61
N LYS A 71 1.86 4.13 -0.78
CA LYS A 71 1.55 3.21 0.33
C LYS A 71 2.75 2.95 1.23
N GLU A 72 3.95 2.79 0.66
CA GLU A 72 5.20 2.67 1.41
C GLU A 72 5.49 3.93 2.24
N GLN A 73 5.26 5.12 1.66
CA GLN A 73 5.39 6.38 2.38
C GLN A 73 4.41 6.47 3.54
N LYS A 74 3.12 6.17 3.32
CA LYS A 74 2.11 6.13 4.39
C LYS A 74 2.47 5.15 5.50
N ARG A 75 3.01 3.98 5.14
CA ARG A 75 3.47 2.99 6.12
C ARG A 75 4.66 3.49 6.94
N HIS A 76 5.57 4.21 6.31
CA HIS A 76 6.68 4.88 6.99
C HIS A 76 6.18 5.95 7.97
N ASP A 77 5.23 6.79 7.54
CA ASP A 77 4.64 7.86 8.35
C ASP A 77 3.86 7.30 9.56
N VAL A 78 3.06 6.24 9.36
CA VAL A 78 2.37 5.54 10.46
C VAL A 78 3.37 4.90 11.42
N GLY A 79 4.48 4.34 10.91
CA GLY A 79 5.56 3.82 11.73
C GLY A 79 6.31 4.89 12.53
N LEU A 80 6.44 6.11 11.99
CA LEU A 80 6.97 7.26 12.74
C LEU A 80 6.00 7.68 13.84
N GLN A 81 4.69 7.78 13.54
CA GLN A 81 3.67 8.12 14.53
C GLN A 81 3.67 7.13 15.70
N LEU A 82 3.71 5.82 15.42
CA LEU A 82 3.80 4.79 16.47
C LEU A 82 5.04 4.98 17.37
N ARG A 83 6.20 5.25 16.78
CA ARG A 83 7.46 5.46 17.53
C ARG A 83 7.48 6.76 18.34
N SER A 84 6.87 7.82 17.82
CA SER A 84 6.70 9.09 18.55
C SER A 84 5.66 9.02 19.67
N THR A 85 4.81 7.99 19.67
CA THR A 85 3.80 7.77 20.73
C THR A 85 4.37 6.96 21.90
N GLU A 86 5.47 6.22 21.68
CA GLU A 86 6.15 5.40 22.69
C GLU A 86 7.28 6.17 23.43
N ALA A 87 7.65 7.37 22.95
CA ALA A 87 8.69 8.24 23.52
C ALA A 87 8.07 9.39 24.33
#